data_AF-A0A7W1SLP0-F1
#
_entry.id   AF-A0A7W1SLP0-F1
#
_cell.length_a   1.000
_cell.length_b   1.000
_cell.length_c   1.000
_cell.angle_alpha   90.00
_cell.angle_beta   90.00
_cell.angle_gamma   90.00
#
_symmetry.space_group_name_H-M   'P 1'
#
loop_
_entity.id
_entity.type
_entity.pdbx_description
1 polymer ?
#
loop_
_entity_poly.entity_id
_entity_poly.type
_entity_poly.pdbx_seq_one_letter_code
_entity_poly.pdbx_strand_id
1 'polypeptide(L)'
;MRRPVLSLLLVSGVALTGCSNFRDLFSAHADVAAEAGSLELPAARLAEMVLAVTKGQAQRVTRETADFISDTWVDYALFSQAVALGQLPVDSASIAEAVWPELAELKGTHFHDTLMSRRAARSDSAVDSLYGEPDVRLLQHILFGTRNAPPPVKEATRKKAESTLGRIRKGADFGELAAELSEDPGSKADNGYLPPGPRGRFVASFDSVGWALRPGQTSGVVETQFGYHIIRRPALREVRERFDDYLLEQAGAAVDSSFMDSLALASDIKMDASAAATMRSVLGATEESRRSGRTITTYKGGEMTVEEFLRWVRALPPQYLQQLKSADDSTLLRFARVLTQNTLLLREADSAGIQPSELEWEGLERRYLAQLDTLKTEMGLAGSDLSDTTVAATERQKVAGLKMEQYFDELIGGKARLRPLPSALASLLRERMPFRINAAGVGRATDMAKEAKAKADSAGGSSPVQRAPGGPPIPGGQPAGPPAQAAPQPTGPADGAGLQ
;
A
#
# COMPACT_ATOMS: atom_id res chain seq x y z
N MET A 1 61.93 -51.05 -16.72
CA MET A 1 62.72 -51.10 -15.45
C MET A 1 61.86 -50.56 -14.31
N ARG A 2 62.16 -50.99 -13.07
CA ARG A 2 61.73 -50.51 -11.73
C ARG A 2 60.69 -49.36 -11.61
N ARG A 3 59.54 -49.68 -10.99
CA ARG A 3 59.00 -48.98 -9.78
C ARG A 3 59.92 -49.32 -8.57
N PRO A 4 59.99 -48.60 -7.42
CA PRO A 4 58.91 -47.99 -6.60
C PRO A 4 58.91 -46.43 -6.73
N VAL A 5 58.52 -45.53 -5.80
CA VAL A 5 58.19 -45.58 -4.34
C VAL A 5 57.06 -44.59 -4.00
N LEU A 6 56.41 -44.77 -2.84
CA LEU A 6 55.44 -43.85 -2.22
C LEU A 6 56.15 -42.91 -1.23
N SER A 7 55.74 -41.65 -1.09
CA SER A 7 56.16 -40.79 0.03
C SER A 7 55.03 -39.83 0.44
N LEU A 8 54.34 -40.20 1.52
CA LEU A 8 53.27 -39.43 2.13
C LEU A 8 53.89 -38.46 3.16
N LEU A 9 53.83 -37.15 2.91
CA LEU A 9 54.24 -36.15 3.89
C LEU A 9 53.01 -35.45 4.48
N LEU A 10 52.59 -35.96 5.65
CA LEU A 10 51.70 -35.24 6.55
C LEU A 10 52.43 -34.00 7.10
N VAL A 11 52.05 -32.81 6.62
CA VAL A 11 52.35 -31.56 7.31
C VAL A 11 51.22 -31.32 8.31
N SER A 12 51.50 -31.57 9.59
CA SER A 12 50.55 -31.38 10.69
C SER A 12 50.05 -29.94 10.76
N GLY A 13 48.77 -29.77 11.10
CA GLY A 13 48.12 -28.47 11.04
C GLY A 13 48.67 -27.45 12.04
N VAL A 14 48.98 -26.24 11.56
CA VAL A 14 48.95 -25.03 12.38
C VAL A 14 47.51 -24.55 12.40
N ALA A 15 46.86 -24.61 13.57
CA ALA A 15 45.50 -24.11 13.76
C ALA A 15 45.51 -22.56 13.78
N LEU A 16 45.48 -21.95 12.60
CA LEU A 16 45.33 -20.50 12.45
C LEU A 16 43.93 -20.07 12.87
N THR A 17 43.79 -19.66 14.13
CA THR A 17 42.65 -18.89 14.64
C THR A 17 42.66 -17.49 14.02
N GLY A 18 42.20 -17.37 12.77
CA GLY A 18 42.30 -16.15 11.97
C GLY A 18 41.32 -16.06 10.80
N CYS A 19 40.19 -16.77 10.84
CA CYS A 19 39.23 -16.82 9.73
C CYS A 19 38.38 -15.54 9.53
N SER A 20 38.53 -14.54 10.40
CA SER A 20 37.98 -13.18 10.18
C SER A 20 38.72 -12.47 9.04
N ASN A 21 40.04 -12.31 9.19
CA ASN A 21 40.83 -11.34 8.43
C ASN A 21 40.93 -11.67 6.93
N PHE A 22 40.63 -12.91 6.52
CA PHE A 22 40.59 -13.29 5.11
C PHE A 22 39.31 -12.83 4.39
N ARG A 23 38.22 -12.56 5.14
CA ARG A 23 37.00 -11.94 4.60
C ARG A 23 37.16 -10.42 4.45
N ASP A 24 37.91 -9.80 5.35
CA ASP A 24 38.18 -8.36 5.34
C ASP A 24 39.12 -7.95 4.18
N LEU A 25 40.01 -8.84 3.72
CA LEU A 25 40.87 -8.61 2.55
C LEU A 25 40.12 -8.43 1.21
N PHE A 26 38.82 -8.74 1.16
CA PHE A 26 37.93 -8.45 0.03
C PHE A 26 36.85 -7.41 0.35
N SER A 27 36.89 -6.76 1.53
CA SER A 27 35.80 -5.90 2.02
C SER A 27 36.05 -4.40 1.87
N ALA A 28 37.00 -3.97 1.03
CA ALA A 28 37.46 -2.56 0.94
C ALA A 28 36.40 -1.51 0.52
N HIS A 29 35.17 -1.94 0.19
CA HIS A 29 34.02 -1.06 -0.06
C HIS A 29 32.82 -1.35 0.87
N ALA A 30 32.93 -2.25 1.86
CA ALA A 30 31.84 -2.59 2.78
C ALA A 30 31.65 -1.55 3.92
N ASP A 31 32.46 -0.49 3.94
CA ASP A 31 32.31 0.64 4.87
C ASP A 31 31.28 1.67 4.42
N VAL A 32 30.92 1.72 3.14
CA VAL A 32 29.87 2.58 2.58
C VAL A 32 28.69 1.74 2.13
N ALA A 33 27.49 2.07 2.61
CA ALA A 33 26.24 1.41 2.27
C ALA A 33 25.50 2.08 1.09
N ALA A 34 25.62 3.40 0.94
CA ALA A 34 25.10 4.14 -0.21
C ALA A 34 25.94 5.39 -0.53
N GLU A 35 25.84 5.85 -1.77
CA GLU A 35 26.44 7.08 -2.31
C GLU A 35 25.34 7.88 -3.02
N ALA A 36 25.29 9.20 -2.87
CA ALA A 36 24.28 10.05 -3.53
C ALA A 36 24.82 11.48 -3.72
N GLY A 37 25.01 11.91 -4.97
CA GLY A 37 25.67 13.18 -5.28
C GLY A 37 27.10 13.22 -4.74
N SER A 38 27.38 14.12 -3.79
CA SER A 38 28.66 14.16 -3.05
C SER A 38 28.57 13.64 -1.61
N LEU A 39 27.53 12.87 -1.27
CA LEU A 39 27.28 12.34 0.07
C LEU A 39 27.48 10.81 0.09
N GLU A 40 27.99 10.30 1.20
CA GLU A 40 28.13 8.87 1.49
C GLU A 40 27.36 8.51 2.75
N LEU A 41 26.74 7.33 2.78
CA LEU A 41 26.13 6.72 3.95
C LEU A 41 27.04 5.61 4.49
N PRO A 42 27.75 5.82 5.61
CA PRO A 42 28.55 4.76 6.23
C PRO A 42 27.69 3.59 6.69
N ALA A 43 28.19 2.36 6.54
CA ALA A 43 27.52 1.14 7.01
C ALA A 43 27.27 1.18 8.55
N ALA A 44 28.17 1.82 9.31
CA ALA A 44 27.98 2.08 10.73
C ALA A 44 26.77 2.98 11.01
N ARG A 45 26.65 4.10 10.27
CA ARG A 45 25.53 5.04 10.38
C ARG A 45 24.20 4.38 10.02
N LEU A 46 24.15 3.62 8.93
CA LEU A 46 22.96 2.84 8.57
C LEU A 46 22.57 1.84 9.66
N ALA A 47 23.54 1.20 10.34
CA ALA A 47 23.26 0.30 11.46
C ALA A 47 22.58 1.01 12.64
N GLU A 48 22.99 2.25 12.97
CA GLU A 48 22.33 3.10 13.97
C GLU A 48 20.87 3.40 13.58
N MET A 49 20.63 3.77 12.32
CA MET A 49 19.27 4.04 11.81
C MET A 49 18.38 2.81 11.94
N VAL A 50 18.86 1.63 11.51
CA VAL A 50 18.12 0.36 11.59
C VAL A 50 17.82 -0.04 13.04
N LEU A 51 18.78 0.11 13.95
CA LEU A 51 18.60 -0.16 15.39
C LEU A 51 17.51 0.69 16.01
N ALA A 52 17.48 1.98 15.68
CA ALA A 52 16.58 2.94 16.30
C ALA A 52 15.17 2.87 15.71
N VAL A 53 15.02 2.60 14.40
CA VAL A 53 13.70 2.34 13.78
C VAL A 53 13.09 1.02 14.30
N THR A 54 13.89 0.00 14.58
CA THR A 54 13.42 -1.29 15.17
C THR A 54 13.29 -1.27 16.70
N LYS A 55 13.55 -0.13 17.36
CA LYS A 55 13.56 0.00 18.81
C LYS A 55 12.16 -0.23 19.41
N GLY A 56 12.08 -1.16 20.36
CA GLY A 56 10.82 -1.52 21.04
C GLY A 56 9.87 -2.40 20.21
N GLN A 57 10.19 -2.71 18.95
CA GLN A 57 9.47 -3.70 18.17
C GLN A 57 9.92 -5.11 18.58
N ALA A 58 8.99 -6.08 18.54
CA ALA A 58 9.32 -7.51 18.63
C ALA A 58 9.93 -8.08 17.32
N GLN A 59 9.99 -7.26 16.27
CA GLN A 59 10.61 -7.61 14.99
C GLN A 59 12.13 -7.66 15.10
N ARG A 60 12.75 -8.40 14.18
CA ARG A 60 14.20 -8.58 14.10
C ARG A 60 14.80 -7.45 13.29
N VAL A 61 16.07 -7.15 13.52
CA VAL A 61 16.91 -6.44 12.54
C VAL A 61 17.00 -7.32 11.29
N THR A 62 16.40 -6.89 10.18
CA THR A 62 16.42 -7.60 8.91
C THR A 62 17.11 -6.79 7.83
N ARG A 63 17.49 -7.44 6.72
CA ARG A 63 18.17 -6.76 5.61
C ARG A 63 17.21 -5.84 4.86
N GLU A 64 15.95 -6.22 4.75
CA GLU A 64 14.89 -5.46 4.07
C GLU A 64 14.65 -4.10 4.74
N THR A 65 14.80 -4.00 6.07
CA THR A 65 14.80 -2.72 6.79
C THR A 65 16.01 -1.85 6.43
N ALA A 66 17.20 -2.46 6.30
CA ALA A 66 18.42 -1.75 5.93
C ALA A 66 18.42 -1.30 4.46
N ASP A 67 17.93 -2.15 3.53
CA ASP A 67 17.71 -1.79 2.13
C ASP A 67 16.70 -0.62 2.04
N PHE A 68 15.56 -0.68 2.76
CA PHE A 68 14.55 0.39 2.78
C PHE A 68 15.08 1.73 3.31
N ILE A 69 15.85 1.72 4.40
CA ILE A 69 16.47 2.94 4.94
C ILE A 69 17.54 3.47 3.99
N SER A 70 18.27 2.60 3.29
CA SER A 70 19.26 3.03 2.26
C SER A 70 18.59 3.70 1.06
N ASP A 71 17.51 3.12 0.53
CA ASP A 71 16.69 3.72 -0.54
C ASP A 71 16.15 5.09 -0.10
N THR A 72 15.59 5.16 1.12
CA THR A 72 15.04 6.41 1.69
C THR A 72 16.15 7.46 1.88
N TRP A 73 17.32 7.08 2.38
CA TRP A 73 18.44 8.00 2.56
C TRP A 73 18.93 8.56 1.21
N VAL A 74 19.04 7.73 0.18
CA VAL A 74 19.43 8.16 -1.18
C VAL A 74 18.47 9.23 -1.72
N ASP A 75 17.16 9.04 -1.57
CA ASP A 75 16.17 9.98 -2.12
C ASP A 75 16.29 11.38 -1.49
N TYR A 76 16.48 11.45 -0.18
CA TYR A 76 16.61 12.71 0.56
C TYR A 76 18.02 13.31 0.42
N ALA A 77 19.05 12.48 0.24
CA ALA A 77 20.39 12.93 -0.12
C ALA A 77 20.35 13.62 -1.48
N LEU A 78 19.83 12.97 -2.52
CA LEU A 78 19.67 13.56 -3.86
C LEU A 78 18.81 14.83 -3.83
N PHE A 79 17.72 14.85 -3.04
CA PHE A 79 16.91 16.06 -2.83
C PHE A 79 17.74 17.22 -2.24
N SER A 80 18.52 16.96 -1.18
CA SER A 80 19.38 17.99 -0.57
C SER A 80 20.44 18.52 -1.53
N GLN A 81 21.01 17.64 -2.37
CA GLN A 81 21.98 18.00 -3.41
C GLN A 81 21.33 18.82 -4.53
N ALA A 82 20.12 18.45 -4.96
CA ALA A 82 19.36 19.21 -5.95
C ALA A 82 18.98 20.62 -5.45
N VAL A 83 18.64 20.78 -4.16
CA VAL A 83 18.47 22.11 -3.54
C VAL A 83 19.78 22.90 -3.59
N ALA A 84 20.89 22.33 -3.12
CA ALA A 84 22.19 23.01 -3.09
C ALA A 84 22.70 23.41 -4.49
N LEU A 85 22.37 22.63 -5.53
CA LEU A 85 22.78 22.90 -6.91
C LEU A 85 21.80 23.82 -7.67
N GLY A 86 20.63 24.14 -7.11
CA GLY A 86 19.57 24.86 -7.83
C GLY A 86 18.93 24.01 -8.95
N GLN A 87 18.95 22.69 -8.80
CA GLN A 87 18.54 21.68 -9.79
C GLN A 87 17.21 20.99 -9.43
N LEU A 88 16.45 21.51 -8.46
CA LEU A 88 15.08 21.03 -8.25
C LEU A 88 14.23 21.30 -9.52
N PRO A 89 13.40 20.34 -9.95
CA PRO A 89 12.56 20.48 -11.14
C PRO A 89 11.38 21.42 -10.86
N VAL A 90 11.58 22.72 -11.09
CA VAL A 90 10.60 23.79 -10.78
C VAL A 90 10.16 24.61 -12.01
N ASP A 91 10.64 24.25 -13.21
CA ASP A 91 10.06 24.74 -14.46
C ASP A 91 8.86 23.87 -14.87
N SER A 92 7.92 24.42 -15.64
CA SER A 92 6.68 23.72 -16.03
C SER A 92 6.91 22.35 -16.68
N ALA A 93 7.97 22.16 -17.49
CA ALA A 93 8.24 20.89 -18.13
C ALA A 93 8.79 19.86 -17.14
N SER A 94 9.78 20.23 -16.30
CA SER A 94 10.27 19.33 -15.26
C SER A 94 9.25 19.08 -14.14
N ILE A 95 8.33 20.01 -13.86
CA ILE A 95 7.18 19.78 -12.98
C ILE A 95 6.25 18.74 -13.62
N ALA A 96 5.95 18.82 -14.92
CA ALA A 96 5.15 17.81 -15.61
C ALA A 96 5.81 16.42 -15.62
N GLU A 97 7.15 16.34 -15.67
CA GLU A 97 7.88 15.09 -15.42
C GLU A 97 7.76 14.62 -13.96
N ALA A 98 7.79 15.53 -12.98
CA ALA A 98 7.72 15.19 -11.56
C ALA A 98 6.31 14.78 -11.09
N VAL A 99 5.24 15.36 -11.65
CA VAL A 99 3.83 15.05 -11.36
C VAL A 99 3.16 14.21 -12.47
N TRP A 100 3.95 13.44 -13.22
CA TRP A 100 3.42 12.61 -14.31
C TRP A 100 2.31 11.62 -13.88
N PRO A 101 2.30 11.02 -12.67
CA PRO A 101 1.22 10.14 -12.23
C PRO A 101 -0.12 10.88 -12.12
N GLU A 102 -0.14 12.06 -11.50
CA GLU A 102 -1.36 12.87 -11.36
C GLU A 102 -1.83 13.42 -12.72
N LEU A 103 -0.91 13.76 -13.62
CA LEU A 103 -1.26 14.12 -15.00
C LEU A 103 -1.86 12.94 -15.78
N ALA A 104 -1.34 11.73 -15.57
CA ALA A 104 -1.88 10.51 -16.16
C ALA A 104 -3.29 10.19 -15.62
N GLU A 105 -3.50 10.36 -14.31
CA GLU A 105 -4.82 10.23 -13.68
C GLU A 105 -5.83 11.22 -14.28
N LEU A 106 -5.51 12.53 -14.27
CA LEU A 106 -6.39 13.55 -14.85
C LEU A 106 -6.70 13.31 -16.34
N LYS A 107 -5.70 12.98 -17.16
CA LYS A 107 -5.92 12.66 -18.58
C LYS A 107 -6.78 11.42 -18.78
N GLY A 108 -6.64 10.41 -17.90
CA GLY A 108 -7.52 9.25 -17.87
C GLY A 108 -8.97 9.64 -17.58
N THR A 109 -9.21 10.46 -16.56
CA THR A 109 -10.54 10.97 -16.18
C THR A 109 -11.16 11.82 -17.30
N HIS A 110 -10.46 12.84 -17.82
CA HIS A 110 -10.99 13.68 -18.89
C HIS A 110 -11.28 12.90 -20.20
N PHE A 111 -10.52 11.85 -20.49
CA PHE A 111 -10.83 10.96 -21.61
C PHE A 111 -12.03 10.06 -21.32
N HIS A 112 -12.16 9.49 -20.12
CA HIS A 112 -13.35 8.78 -19.67
C HIS A 112 -14.60 9.68 -19.77
N ASP A 113 -14.56 10.90 -19.25
CA ASP A 113 -15.65 11.88 -19.32
C ASP A 113 -15.99 12.26 -20.79
N THR A 114 -14.99 12.27 -21.68
CA THR A 114 -15.19 12.44 -23.12
C THR A 114 -15.88 11.22 -23.77
N LEU A 115 -15.63 10.01 -23.28
CA LEU A 115 -16.34 8.79 -23.71
C LEU A 115 -17.77 8.73 -23.12
N MET A 116 -17.96 9.17 -21.87
CA MET A 116 -19.26 9.18 -21.21
C MET A 116 -20.18 10.26 -21.75
N SER A 117 -19.71 11.51 -21.89
CA SER A 117 -20.52 12.62 -22.44
C SER A 117 -21.07 12.33 -23.85
N ARG A 118 -20.31 11.60 -24.68
CA ARG A 118 -20.77 11.10 -26.00
C ARG A 118 -21.89 10.05 -25.93
N ARG A 119 -22.17 9.48 -24.75
CA ARG A 119 -23.08 8.34 -24.54
C ARG A 119 -24.13 8.57 -23.43
N ALA A 120 -23.94 9.59 -22.60
CA ALA A 120 -24.77 9.92 -21.43
C ALA A 120 -26.04 10.71 -21.75
N ALA A 121 -26.37 10.92 -23.03
CA ALA A 121 -27.63 11.51 -23.48
C ALA A 121 -28.82 10.52 -23.29
N ARG A 122 -29.11 10.16 -22.04
CA ARG A 122 -30.36 9.49 -21.64
C ARG A 122 -31.49 10.51 -21.48
N SER A 123 -32.71 10.08 -21.75
CA SER A 123 -33.91 10.84 -21.41
C SER A 123 -34.46 10.43 -20.04
N ASP A 124 -35.15 11.35 -19.36
CA ASP A 124 -35.83 11.10 -18.07
C ASP A 124 -36.67 9.82 -18.07
N SER A 125 -37.31 9.52 -19.21
CA SER A 125 -38.12 8.31 -19.41
C SER A 125 -37.36 6.99 -19.24
N ALA A 126 -36.04 6.98 -19.47
CA ALA A 126 -35.20 5.80 -19.24
C ALA A 126 -35.01 5.57 -17.73
N VAL A 127 -34.78 6.64 -16.95
CA VAL A 127 -34.66 6.58 -15.49
C VAL A 127 -35.97 6.10 -14.85
N ASP A 128 -37.11 6.61 -15.35
CA ASP A 128 -38.44 6.20 -14.89
C ASP A 128 -38.72 4.72 -15.16
N SER A 129 -38.35 4.20 -16.33
CA SER A 129 -38.48 2.77 -16.66
C SER A 129 -37.58 1.92 -15.77
N LEU A 130 -36.29 2.26 -15.67
CA LEU A 130 -35.29 1.50 -14.91
C LEU A 130 -35.56 1.47 -13.40
N TYR A 131 -36.25 2.47 -12.84
CA TYR A 131 -36.69 2.42 -11.45
C TYR A 131 -37.85 1.44 -11.21
N GLY A 132 -38.61 1.10 -12.25
CA GLY A 132 -39.67 0.09 -12.21
C GLY A 132 -39.13 -1.34 -12.16
N GLU A 133 -38.05 -1.61 -12.89
CA GLU A 133 -37.51 -2.94 -13.17
C GLU A 133 -37.10 -3.76 -11.92
N PRO A 134 -36.98 -5.10 -12.03
CA PRO A 134 -36.64 -5.98 -10.92
C PRO A 134 -35.14 -6.05 -10.61
N ASP A 135 -34.29 -5.27 -11.30
CA ASP A 135 -32.83 -5.44 -11.26
C ASP A 135 -32.15 -4.68 -10.12
N VAL A 136 -32.68 -3.51 -9.72
CA VAL A 136 -32.04 -2.59 -8.74
C VAL A 136 -33.04 -2.10 -7.69
N ARG A 137 -32.64 -2.02 -6.42
CA ARG A 137 -33.34 -1.21 -5.41
C ARG A 137 -32.42 -0.18 -4.78
N LEU A 138 -33.00 0.99 -4.56
CA LEU A 138 -32.56 2.00 -3.61
C LEU A 138 -33.54 1.94 -2.43
N LEU A 139 -33.04 1.72 -1.22
CA LEU A 139 -33.82 1.52 0.00
C LEU A 139 -33.36 2.49 1.10
N GLN A 140 -34.24 2.77 2.05
CA GLN A 140 -33.87 3.26 3.38
C GLN A 140 -34.16 2.18 4.43
N HIS A 141 -33.42 2.17 5.54
CA HIS A 141 -33.75 1.37 6.71
C HIS A 141 -33.49 2.08 8.04
N ILE A 142 -34.12 1.57 9.10
CA ILE A 142 -33.78 1.86 10.50
C ILE A 142 -33.46 0.51 11.15
N LEU A 143 -32.24 0.33 11.65
CA LEU A 143 -31.84 -0.85 12.42
C LEU A 143 -31.99 -0.57 13.93
N PHE A 144 -32.58 -1.51 14.65
CA PHE A 144 -32.49 -1.62 16.10
C PHE A 144 -31.77 -2.93 16.46
N GLY A 145 -30.55 -2.84 16.98
CA GLY A 145 -29.63 -3.96 17.14
C GLY A 145 -30.03 -4.95 18.23
N THR A 146 -29.94 -6.24 17.93
CA THR A 146 -30.11 -7.33 18.92
C THR A 146 -29.12 -8.48 18.76
N ARG A 147 -28.03 -8.28 18.02
CA ARG A 147 -26.92 -9.25 17.90
C ARG A 147 -26.46 -9.70 19.29
N ASN A 148 -26.55 -11.01 19.54
CA ASN A 148 -26.23 -11.68 20.81
C ASN A 148 -27.05 -11.21 22.04
N ALA A 149 -28.15 -10.47 21.84
CA ALA A 149 -28.99 -10.00 22.95
C ALA A 149 -29.89 -11.12 23.52
N PRO A 150 -30.07 -11.20 24.85
CA PRO A 150 -30.95 -12.19 25.47
C PRO A 150 -32.44 -11.88 25.18
N PRO A 151 -33.35 -12.86 25.29
CA PRO A 151 -34.76 -12.70 24.88
C PRO A 151 -35.51 -11.48 25.45
N PRO A 152 -35.34 -11.08 26.73
CA PRO A 152 -36.00 -9.87 27.26
C PRO A 152 -35.54 -8.58 26.56
N VAL A 153 -34.26 -8.51 26.17
CA VAL A 153 -33.70 -7.37 25.43
C VAL A 153 -34.19 -7.39 23.99
N LYS A 154 -34.25 -8.56 23.34
CA LYS A 154 -34.88 -8.70 22.01
C LYS A 154 -36.32 -8.16 22.00
N GLU A 155 -37.15 -8.61 22.93
CA GLU A 155 -38.55 -8.17 23.02
C GLU A 155 -38.70 -6.68 23.34
N ALA A 156 -37.82 -6.10 24.17
CA ALA A 156 -37.78 -4.67 24.42
C ALA A 156 -37.37 -3.87 23.17
N THR A 157 -36.36 -4.33 22.43
CA THR A 157 -35.91 -3.69 21.19
C THR A 157 -36.92 -3.84 20.05
N ARG A 158 -37.62 -4.97 19.97
CA ARG A 158 -38.76 -5.17 19.06
C ARG A 158 -39.84 -4.11 19.30
N LYS A 159 -40.19 -3.84 20.56
CA LYS A 159 -41.17 -2.81 20.93
C LYS A 159 -40.71 -1.39 20.56
N LYS A 160 -39.41 -1.08 20.60
CA LYS A 160 -38.87 0.17 20.05
C LYS A 160 -39.09 0.27 18.53
N ALA A 161 -38.82 -0.81 17.80
CA ALA A 161 -39.03 -0.86 16.35
C ALA A 161 -40.53 -0.75 15.98
N GLU A 162 -41.42 -1.45 16.69
CA GLU A 162 -42.88 -1.38 16.48
C GLU A 162 -43.44 0.01 16.82
N SER A 163 -42.95 0.65 17.89
CA SER A 163 -43.29 2.04 18.23
C SER A 163 -42.81 3.04 17.18
N THR A 164 -41.60 2.86 16.65
CA THR A 164 -41.03 3.71 15.58
C THR A 164 -41.79 3.54 14.26
N LEU A 165 -42.16 2.31 13.90
CA LEU A 165 -43.07 2.03 12.79
C LEU A 165 -44.45 2.68 13.03
N GLY A 166 -44.89 2.79 14.28
CA GLY A 166 -46.05 3.57 14.70
C GLY A 166 -45.90 5.09 14.53
N ARG A 167 -44.70 5.67 14.68
CA ARG A 167 -44.38 7.08 14.32
C ARG A 167 -44.47 7.26 12.79
N ILE A 168 -43.78 6.41 12.02
CA ILE A 168 -43.76 6.46 10.54
C ILE A 168 -45.18 6.36 9.95
N ARG A 169 -45.99 5.41 10.44
CA ARG A 169 -47.40 5.22 9.98
C ARG A 169 -48.33 6.39 10.33
N LYS A 170 -47.90 7.34 11.17
CA LYS A 170 -48.60 8.59 11.49
C LYS A 170 -48.07 9.80 10.71
N GLY A 171 -47.12 9.60 9.79
CA GLY A 171 -46.54 10.66 8.96
C GLY A 171 -45.29 11.34 9.52
N ALA A 172 -44.63 10.77 10.53
CA ALA A 172 -43.27 11.20 10.89
C ALA A 172 -42.28 10.79 9.78
N ASP A 173 -41.28 11.65 9.49
CA ASP A 173 -40.33 11.38 8.42
C ASP A 173 -39.46 10.15 8.69
N PHE A 174 -39.13 9.40 7.64
CA PHE A 174 -38.32 8.20 7.75
C PHE A 174 -36.83 8.51 7.94
N GLY A 175 -36.32 9.55 7.29
CA GLY A 175 -34.91 9.95 7.32
C GLY A 175 -34.52 10.54 8.67
N GLU A 176 -35.33 11.46 9.20
CA GLU A 176 -35.17 12.00 10.56
C GLU A 176 -35.14 10.87 11.61
N LEU A 177 -36.07 9.92 11.53
CA LEU A 177 -36.12 8.77 12.44
C LEU A 177 -34.93 7.82 12.28
N ALA A 178 -34.37 7.69 11.07
CA ALA A 178 -33.15 6.92 10.86
C ALA A 178 -31.91 7.63 11.46
N ALA A 179 -31.78 8.94 11.24
CA ALA A 179 -30.72 9.77 11.79
C ALA A 179 -30.80 9.90 13.34
N GLU A 180 -32.01 9.90 13.91
CA GLU A 180 -32.25 9.83 15.36
C GLU A 180 -31.93 8.41 15.89
N LEU A 181 -32.63 7.38 15.40
CA LEU A 181 -32.80 6.11 16.10
C LEU A 181 -32.03 4.92 15.53
N SER A 182 -31.52 4.97 14.29
CA SER A 182 -30.85 3.79 13.71
C SER A 182 -29.57 3.45 14.49
N GLU A 183 -29.29 2.15 14.61
CA GLU A 183 -28.08 1.59 15.21
C GLU A 183 -27.12 1.02 14.15
N ASP A 184 -27.40 1.23 12.85
CA ASP A 184 -26.45 1.03 11.74
C ASP A 184 -25.64 2.31 11.50
N PRO A 185 -24.32 2.34 11.78
CA PRO A 185 -23.51 3.55 11.55
C PRO A 185 -23.40 3.96 10.09
N GLY A 186 -23.51 3.01 9.14
CA GLY A 186 -23.35 3.27 7.72
C GLY A 186 -24.50 4.11 7.17
N SER A 187 -25.74 3.63 7.32
CA SER A 187 -26.92 4.35 6.85
C SER A 187 -27.32 5.53 7.73
N LYS A 188 -26.97 5.53 9.03
CA LYS A 188 -27.40 6.59 9.97
C LYS A 188 -26.90 7.98 9.58
N ALA A 189 -25.65 8.08 9.11
CA ALA A 189 -25.07 9.34 8.64
C ALA A 189 -25.75 9.89 7.37
N ASP A 190 -26.54 9.05 6.69
CA ASP A 190 -27.15 9.28 5.39
C ASP A 190 -28.68 9.07 5.45
N ASN A 191 -29.32 9.55 6.53
CA ASN A 191 -30.79 9.51 6.71
C ASN A 191 -31.43 8.13 6.45
N GLY A 192 -30.72 7.06 6.84
CA GLY A 192 -31.15 5.68 6.67
C GLY A 192 -30.99 5.11 5.26
N TYR A 193 -30.53 5.88 4.27
CA TYR A 193 -30.30 5.38 2.91
C TYR A 193 -29.24 4.27 2.88
N LEU A 194 -29.48 3.29 2.01
CA LEU A 194 -28.54 2.24 1.67
C LEU A 194 -28.05 2.44 0.23
N PRO A 195 -26.78 2.10 -0.09
CA PRO A 195 -26.29 2.15 -1.46
C PRO A 195 -27.19 1.35 -2.41
N PRO A 196 -27.56 1.87 -3.60
CA PRO A 196 -28.34 1.13 -4.57
C PRO A 196 -27.67 -0.18 -4.96
N GLY A 197 -28.45 -1.18 -5.39
CA GLY A 197 -27.85 -2.39 -5.94
C GLY A 197 -28.80 -3.53 -6.25
N PRO A 198 -28.23 -4.64 -6.74
CA PRO A 198 -28.97 -5.82 -7.18
C PRO A 198 -29.40 -6.72 -6.02
N ARG A 199 -30.25 -7.68 -6.36
CA ARG A 199 -30.79 -8.66 -5.42
C ARG A 199 -29.69 -9.52 -4.80
N GLY A 200 -29.83 -9.83 -3.52
CA GLY A 200 -28.83 -10.60 -2.75
C GLY A 200 -27.71 -9.74 -2.15
N ARG A 201 -27.71 -8.42 -2.34
CA ARG A 201 -26.78 -7.49 -1.65
C ARG A 201 -26.97 -7.49 -0.12
N PHE A 202 -28.15 -7.89 0.37
CA PHE A 202 -28.50 -7.93 1.78
C PHE A 202 -28.88 -9.34 2.24
N VAL A 203 -28.90 -9.59 3.57
CA VAL A 203 -29.31 -10.89 4.12
C VAL A 203 -30.76 -11.23 3.75
N ALA A 204 -31.03 -12.51 3.49
CA ALA A 204 -32.23 -12.96 2.79
C ALA A 204 -33.58 -12.47 3.35
N SER A 205 -33.74 -12.34 4.68
CA SER A 205 -34.99 -11.81 5.26
C SER A 205 -35.17 -10.30 5.06
N PHE A 206 -34.08 -9.52 5.04
CA PHE A 206 -34.12 -8.11 4.69
C PHE A 206 -34.36 -7.93 3.18
N ASP A 207 -33.56 -8.62 2.37
CA ASP A 207 -33.60 -8.56 0.90
C ASP A 207 -35.01 -8.92 0.38
N SER A 208 -35.54 -10.09 0.76
CA SER A 208 -36.86 -10.56 0.34
C SER A 208 -37.98 -9.55 0.61
N VAL A 209 -37.96 -8.86 1.77
CA VAL A 209 -38.92 -7.81 2.08
C VAL A 209 -38.67 -6.55 1.25
N GLY A 210 -37.42 -6.11 1.12
CA GLY A 210 -37.04 -4.94 0.32
C GLY A 210 -37.46 -5.03 -1.16
N TRP A 211 -37.33 -6.20 -1.78
CA TRP A 211 -37.78 -6.43 -3.16
C TRP A 211 -39.30 -6.46 -3.33
N ALA A 212 -40.04 -6.84 -2.28
CA ALA A 212 -41.50 -6.84 -2.27
C ALA A 212 -42.12 -5.45 -2.06
N LEU A 213 -41.35 -4.42 -1.69
CA LEU A 213 -41.85 -3.06 -1.52
C LEU A 213 -42.09 -2.37 -2.87
N ARG A 214 -43.29 -1.78 -3.02
CA ARG A 214 -43.60 -0.82 -4.09
C ARG A 214 -42.96 0.56 -3.80
N PRO A 215 -42.74 1.40 -4.82
CA PRO A 215 -42.26 2.76 -4.61
C PRO A 215 -43.11 3.54 -3.59
N GLY A 216 -42.45 4.19 -2.63
CA GLY A 216 -43.06 4.90 -1.50
C GLY A 216 -43.52 4.01 -0.33
N GLN A 217 -43.35 2.69 -0.38
CA GLN A 217 -43.87 1.76 0.63
C GLN A 217 -42.86 1.49 1.76
N THR A 218 -43.37 1.41 3.00
CA THR A 218 -42.63 0.95 4.20
C THR A 218 -43.12 -0.45 4.63
N SER A 219 -42.20 -1.26 5.16
CA SER A 219 -42.44 -2.64 5.60
C SER A 219 -43.15 -2.76 6.96
N GLY A 220 -43.36 -4.00 7.40
CA GLY A 220 -43.47 -4.31 8.84
C GLY A 220 -42.10 -4.26 9.53
N VAL A 221 -42.02 -4.63 10.80
CA VAL A 221 -40.73 -4.90 11.45
C VAL A 221 -40.19 -6.25 10.94
N VAL A 222 -38.93 -6.29 10.53
CA VAL A 222 -38.25 -7.47 9.94
C VAL A 222 -37.12 -7.92 10.88
N GLU A 223 -37.10 -9.19 11.31
CA GLU A 223 -35.98 -9.73 12.08
C GLU A 223 -34.86 -10.25 11.18
N THR A 224 -33.61 -9.98 11.58
CA THR A 224 -32.38 -10.50 10.99
C THR A 224 -31.41 -10.92 12.11
N GLN A 225 -30.28 -11.52 11.73
CA GLN A 225 -29.15 -11.76 12.64
C GLN A 225 -28.50 -10.49 13.24
N PHE A 226 -28.83 -9.31 12.73
CA PHE A 226 -28.34 -8.02 13.24
C PHE A 226 -29.32 -7.42 14.25
N GLY A 227 -30.62 -7.55 14.00
CA GLY A 227 -31.67 -7.04 14.87
C GLY A 227 -33.00 -6.86 14.15
N TYR A 228 -33.77 -5.86 14.59
CA TYR A 228 -35.06 -5.52 14.03
C TYR A 228 -34.94 -4.33 13.08
N HIS A 229 -35.36 -4.52 11.83
CA HIS A 229 -35.31 -3.49 10.80
C HIS A 229 -36.71 -2.96 10.48
N ILE A 230 -36.80 -1.68 10.15
CA ILE A 230 -37.88 -1.11 9.35
C ILE A 230 -37.28 -0.75 8.00
N ILE A 231 -37.91 -1.14 6.88
CA ILE A 231 -37.39 -0.97 5.52
C ILE A 231 -38.38 -0.11 4.73
N ARG A 232 -37.87 0.83 3.95
CA ARG A 232 -38.65 1.67 3.02
C ARG A 232 -38.04 1.59 1.62
N ARG A 233 -38.87 1.46 0.59
CA ARG A 233 -38.51 1.83 -0.78
C ARG A 233 -39.09 3.22 -1.02
N PRO A 234 -38.29 4.28 -1.19
CA PRO A 234 -38.77 5.61 -1.55
C PRO A 234 -39.56 5.61 -2.87
N ALA A 235 -40.22 6.71 -3.21
CA ALA A 235 -40.70 6.96 -4.56
C ALA A 235 -39.59 7.61 -5.40
N LEU A 236 -39.54 7.37 -6.71
CA LEU A 236 -38.48 7.92 -7.59
C LEU A 236 -38.30 9.44 -7.44
N ARG A 237 -39.39 10.20 -7.29
CA ARG A 237 -39.32 11.66 -7.06
C ARG A 237 -38.51 12.09 -5.83
N GLU A 238 -38.30 11.21 -4.86
CA GLU A 238 -37.56 11.45 -3.62
C GLU A 238 -36.08 11.10 -3.75
N VAL A 239 -35.69 10.39 -4.83
CA VAL A 239 -34.37 9.77 -5.01
C VAL A 239 -33.87 9.78 -6.46
N ARG A 240 -34.44 10.63 -7.35
CA ARG A 240 -34.15 10.61 -8.79
C ARG A 240 -32.66 10.80 -9.06
N GLU A 241 -32.07 11.83 -8.46
CA GLU A 241 -30.65 12.19 -8.54
C GLU A 241 -29.78 10.99 -8.18
N ARG A 242 -29.80 10.54 -6.91
CA ARG A 242 -29.07 9.34 -6.43
C ARG A 242 -29.29 8.07 -7.26
N PHE A 243 -30.47 7.90 -7.87
CA PHE A 243 -30.72 6.75 -8.74
C PHE A 243 -30.11 6.92 -10.13
N ASP A 244 -30.18 8.11 -10.73
CA ASP A 244 -29.53 8.39 -12.01
C ASP A 244 -27.99 8.47 -11.88
N ASP A 245 -27.46 8.99 -10.77
CA ASP A 245 -26.03 8.92 -10.40
C ASP A 245 -25.53 7.47 -10.44
N TYR A 246 -26.28 6.56 -9.80
CA TYR A 246 -25.97 5.13 -9.82
C TYR A 246 -26.09 4.54 -11.24
N LEU A 247 -27.10 4.92 -12.02
CA LEU A 247 -27.19 4.49 -13.42
C LEU A 247 -26.04 5.03 -14.27
N LEU A 248 -25.55 6.25 -14.01
CA LEU A 248 -24.37 6.86 -14.63
C LEU A 248 -23.10 6.09 -14.25
N GLU A 249 -22.89 5.76 -12.97
CA GLU A 249 -21.80 4.90 -12.50
C GLU A 249 -21.82 3.51 -13.17
N GLN A 250 -22.97 2.82 -13.16
CA GLN A 250 -23.09 1.49 -13.77
C GLN A 250 -22.92 1.51 -15.30
N ALA A 251 -23.43 2.56 -15.97
CA ALA A 251 -23.18 2.76 -17.39
C ALA A 251 -21.69 3.03 -17.66
N GLY A 252 -21.05 3.89 -16.85
CA GLY A 252 -19.62 4.17 -16.91
C GLY A 252 -18.78 2.90 -16.87
N ALA A 253 -18.94 2.10 -15.81
CA ALA A 253 -18.24 0.82 -15.65
C ALA A 253 -18.48 -0.17 -16.81
N ALA A 254 -19.70 -0.21 -17.37
CA ALA A 254 -20.00 -1.05 -18.53
C ALA A 254 -19.36 -0.51 -19.84
N VAL A 255 -19.26 0.81 -19.98
CA VAL A 255 -18.58 1.47 -21.11
C VAL A 255 -17.07 1.30 -21.00
N ASP A 256 -16.48 1.47 -19.82
CA ASP A 256 -15.05 1.26 -19.56
C ASP A 256 -14.64 -0.18 -19.87
N SER A 257 -15.39 -1.15 -19.36
CA SER A 257 -15.17 -2.57 -19.67
C SER A 257 -15.23 -2.83 -21.18
N SER A 258 -16.30 -2.36 -21.84
CA SER A 258 -16.45 -2.47 -23.30
C SER A 258 -15.36 -1.74 -24.09
N PHE A 259 -14.86 -0.61 -23.60
CA PHE A 259 -13.82 0.17 -24.25
C PHE A 259 -12.46 -0.50 -24.08
N MET A 260 -12.09 -0.89 -22.86
CA MET A 260 -10.81 -1.52 -22.54
C MET A 260 -10.67 -2.92 -23.15
N ASP A 261 -11.77 -3.66 -23.30
CA ASP A 261 -11.82 -4.89 -24.11
C ASP A 261 -11.61 -4.59 -25.61
N SER A 262 -12.29 -3.57 -26.15
CA SER A 262 -12.13 -3.18 -27.56
C SER A 262 -10.72 -2.68 -27.87
N LEU A 263 -10.09 -1.96 -26.94
CA LEU A 263 -8.72 -1.49 -27.01
C LEU A 263 -7.74 -2.67 -26.96
N ALA A 264 -7.91 -3.59 -26.00
CA ALA A 264 -7.08 -4.79 -25.91
C ALA A 264 -7.15 -5.68 -27.16
N LEU A 265 -8.34 -5.79 -27.76
CA LEU A 265 -8.58 -6.54 -29.01
C LEU A 265 -7.97 -5.82 -30.23
N ALA A 266 -8.16 -4.51 -30.36
CA ALA A 266 -7.62 -3.71 -31.47
C ALA A 266 -6.09 -3.59 -31.42
N SER A 267 -5.50 -3.61 -30.22
CA SER A 267 -4.06 -3.52 -29.97
C SER A 267 -3.33 -4.85 -29.96
N ASP A 268 -3.99 -6.01 -29.99
CA ASP A 268 -3.36 -7.34 -30.11
C ASP A 268 -2.25 -7.58 -29.05
N ILE A 269 -2.55 -7.24 -27.78
CA ILE A 269 -1.56 -7.20 -26.70
C ILE A 269 -1.05 -8.62 -26.37
N LYS A 270 0.23 -8.87 -26.66
CA LYS A 270 0.96 -10.13 -26.44
C LYS A 270 2.00 -9.95 -25.33
N MET A 271 2.19 -10.99 -24.51
CA MET A 271 3.25 -11.02 -23.50
C MET A 271 4.54 -11.55 -24.14
N ASP A 272 5.70 -11.03 -23.75
CA ASP A 272 6.95 -11.73 -24.05
C ASP A 272 7.03 -13.07 -23.29
N ALA A 273 7.66 -14.08 -23.89
CA ALA A 273 7.81 -15.40 -23.28
C ALA A 273 8.64 -15.38 -21.98
N SER A 274 9.52 -14.38 -21.81
CA SER A 274 10.30 -14.16 -20.59
C SER A 274 9.69 -13.13 -19.65
N ALA A 275 8.51 -12.55 -19.94
CA ALA A 275 7.96 -11.39 -19.23
C ALA A 275 7.81 -11.60 -17.72
N ALA A 276 7.27 -12.74 -17.26
CA ALA A 276 7.11 -13.03 -15.83
C ALA A 276 8.45 -13.14 -15.09
N ALA A 277 9.42 -13.85 -15.67
CA ALA A 277 10.78 -13.98 -15.13
C ALA A 277 11.51 -12.63 -15.13
N THR A 278 11.30 -11.81 -16.16
CA THR A 278 11.86 -10.46 -16.28
C THR A 278 11.31 -9.53 -15.21
N MET A 279 9.98 -9.45 -15.07
CA MET A 279 9.33 -8.67 -14.02
C MET A 279 9.81 -9.07 -12.63
N ARG A 280 9.80 -10.38 -12.30
CA ARG A 280 10.29 -10.85 -10.99
C ARG A 280 11.76 -10.52 -10.75
N SER A 281 12.60 -10.63 -11.80
CA SER A 281 14.01 -10.22 -11.73
C SER A 281 14.14 -8.73 -11.40
N VAL A 282 13.47 -7.84 -12.14
CA VAL A 282 13.66 -6.38 -11.95
C VAL A 282 12.97 -5.82 -10.70
N LEU A 283 11.88 -6.44 -10.24
CA LEU A 283 11.25 -6.14 -8.94
C LEU A 283 12.13 -6.55 -7.75
N GLY A 284 13.00 -7.55 -7.92
CA GLY A 284 13.95 -8.04 -6.91
C GLY A 284 15.37 -7.47 -7.01
N ALA A 285 15.78 -6.95 -8.16
CA ALA A 285 17.16 -6.54 -8.45
C ALA A 285 17.50 -5.11 -8.02
N THR A 286 18.81 -4.83 -7.96
CA THR A 286 19.40 -3.49 -7.82
C THR A 286 19.23 -2.66 -9.11
N GLU A 287 19.43 -1.34 -9.01
CA GLU A 287 19.06 -0.35 -10.04
C GLU A 287 19.66 -0.56 -11.44
N GLU A 288 20.84 -1.19 -11.58
CA GLU A 288 21.42 -1.45 -12.91
C GLU A 288 20.56 -2.40 -13.76
N SER A 289 19.79 -3.30 -13.14
CA SER A 289 18.81 -4.13 -13.85
C SER A 289 17.54 -3.37 -14.23
N ARG A 290 17.36 -2.14 -13.72
CA ARG A 290 16.12 -1.33 -13.86
C ARG A 290 16.15 -0.38 -15.06
N ARG A 291 17.30 -0.16 -15.71
CA ARG A 291 17.44 0.58 -16.99
C ARG A 291 17.54 -0.39 -18.18
N SER A 292 16.61 -1.34 -18.27
CA SER A 292 16.64 -2.39 -19.30
C SER A 292 15.64 -2.10 -20.42
N GLY A 293 16.10 -2.01 -21.66
CA GLY A 293 15.24 -1.94 -22.86
C GLY A 293 14.58 -3.28 -23.23
N ARG A 294 14.35 -4.17 -22.26
CA ARG A 294 13.72 -5.48 -22.50
C ARG A 294 12.20 -5.34 -22.57
N THR A 295 11.61 -5.92 -23.60
CA THR A 295 10.17 -6.09 -23.78
C THR A 295 9.53 -6.88 -22.63
N ILE A 296 8.41 -6.36 -22.11
CA ILE A 296 7.45 -7.08 -21.25
C ILE A 296 6.22 -7.46 -22.07
N THR A 297 5.71 -6.55 -22.90
CA THR A 297 4.56 -6.80 -23.79
C THR A 297 4.81 -6.19 -25.16
N THR A 298 4.20 -6.76 -26.21
CA THR A 298 4.12 -6.17 -27.56
C THR A 298 2.67 -5.93 -27.93
N TYR A 299 2.43 -4.92 -28.76
CA TYR A 299 1.11 -4.56 -29.26
C TYR A 299 1.23 -3.88 -30.64
N LYS A 300 0.09 -3.74 -31.32
CA LYS A 300 0.01 -3.04 -32.60
C LYS A 300 0.41 -1.57 -32.44
N GLY A 301 1.61 -1.22 -32.93
CA GLY A 301 2.16 0.13 -32.84
C GLY A 301 3.22 0.34 -31.75
N GLY A 302 3.67 -0.71 -31.04
CA GLY A 302 4.81 -0.59 -30.12
C GLY A 302 4.99 -1.75 -29.16
N GLU A 303 5.74 -1.50 -28.10
CA GLU A 303 5.98 -2.43 -27.00
C GLU A 303 5.92 -1.72 -25.64
N MET A 304 5.80 -2.48 -24.56
CA MET A 304 6.05 -1.99 -23.20
C MET A 304 7.39 -2.55 -22.75
N THR A 305 8.32 -1.65 -22.45
CA THR A 305 9.64 -1.97 -21.92
C THR A 305 9.63 -2.20 -20.40
N VAL A 306 10.68 -2.81 -19.87
CA VAL A 306 10.99 -2.85 -18.43
C VAL A 306 11.08 -1.43 -17.85
N GLU A 307 11.59 -0.45 -18.61
CA GLU A 307 11.72 0.93 -18.18
C GLU A 307 10.35 1.60 -17.98
N GLU A 308 9.45 1.52 -18.96
CA GLU A 308 8.06 1.98 -18.83
C GLU A 308 7.31 1.25 -17.70
N PHE A 309 7.46 -0.08 -17.61
CA PHE A 309 6.89 -0.89 -16.53
C PHE A 309 7.37 -0.42 -15.16
N LEU A 310 8.67 -0.14 -15.00
CA LEU A 310 9.24 0.31 -13.73
C LEU A 310 8.91 1.76 -13.40
N ARG A 311 8.78 2.66 -14.39
CA ARG A 311 8.27 4.02 -14.18
C ARG A 311 6.91 3.98 -13.50
N TRP A 312 5.98 3.20 -14.05
CA TRP A 312 4.66 2.97 -13.46
C TRP A 312 4.72 2.32 -12.08
N VAL A 313 5.48 1.23 -11.93
CA VAL A 313 5.60 0.50 -10.66
C VAL A 313 6.14 1.41 -9.55
N ARG A 314 7.13 2.28 -9.82
CA ARG A 314 7.66 3.26 -8.86
C ARG A 314 6.63 4.29 -8.38
N ALA A 315 5.57 4.55 -9.14
CA ALA A 315 4.47 5.45 -8.74
C ALA A 315 3.39 4.75 -7.89
N LEU A 316 3.43 3.43 -7.73
CA LEU A 316 2.46 2.71 -6.89
C LEU A 316 2.77 2.84 -5.40
N PRO A 317 1.74 2.91 -4.52
CA PRO A 317 1.95 2.90 -3.07
C PRO A 317 2.74 1.66 -2.60
N PRO A 318 3.67 1.78 -1.62
CA PRO A 318 4.64 0.72 -1.29
C PRO A 318 4.06 -0.66 -0.96
N GLN A 319 2.82 -0.75 -0.46
CA GLN A 319 2.16 -2.05 -0.23
C GLN A 319 1.96 -2.87 -1.52
N TYR A 320 1.71 -2.24 -2.67
CA TYR A 320 1.53 -2.94 -3.94
C TYR A 320 2.85 -3.50 -4.47
N LEU A 321 3.98 -2.81 -4.22
CA LEU A 321 5.31 -3.31 -4.57
C LEU A 321 5.61 -4.66 -3.90
N GLN A 322 5.24 -4.81 -2.63
CA GLN A 322 5.47 -6.07 -1.89
C GLN A 322 4.55 -7.19 -2.40
N GLN A 323 3.28 -6.87 -2.71
CA GLN A 323 2.36 -7.82 -3.35
C GLN A 323 2.92 -8.32 -4.70
N LEU A 324 3.38 -7.41 -5.56
CA LEU A 324 3.99 -7.75 -6.86
C LEU A 324 5.27 -8.60 -6.71
N LYS A 325 6.14 -8.30 -5.74
CA LYS A 325 7.32 -9.14 -5.44
C LYS A 325 6.95 -10.57 -5.03
N SER A 326 5.83 -10.74 -4.33
CA SER A 326 5.30 -12.05 -3.91
C SER A 326 4.42 -12.77 -4.95
N ALA A 327 4.11 -12.12 -6.07
CA ALA A 327 3.12 -12.61 -7.03
C ALA A 327 3.59 -13.81 -7.87
N ASP A 328 2.66 -14.71 -8.17
CA ASP A 328 2.84 -15.78 -9.16
C ASP A 328 2.88 -15.22 -10.60
N ASP A 329 3.33 -16.05 -11.55
CA ASP A 329 3.50 -15.66 -12.95
C ASP A 329 2.18 -15.21 -13.60
N SER A 330 1.05 -15.86 -13.29
CA SER A 330 -0.24 -15.48 -13.87
C SER A 330 -0.67 -14.10 -13.37
N THR A 331 -0.38 -13.78 -12.11
CA THR A 331 -0.70 -12.50 -11.48
C THR A 331 0.20 -11.38 -12.02
N LEU A 332 1.49 -11.63 -12.20
CA LEU A 332 2.41 -10.69 -12.87
C LEU A 332 1.98 -10.41 -14.32
N LEU A 333 1.63 -11.45 -15.09
CA LEU A 333 1.19 -11.30 -16.49
C LEU A 333 -0.15 -10.58 -16.63
N ARG A 334 -1.11 -10.80 -15.71
CA ARG A 334 -2.34 -9.99 -15.64
C ARG A 334 -2.05 -8.53 -15.34
N PHE A 335 -1.16 -8.25 -14.37
CA PHE A 335 -0.75 -6.89 -14.03
C PHE A 335 -0.08 -6.17 -15.21
N ALA A 336 0.87 -6.81 -15.91
CA ALA A 336 1.50 -6.24 -17.11
C ALA A 336 0.51 -5.96 -18.25
N ARG A 337 -0.51 -6.82 -18.44
CA ARG A 337 -1.58 -6.60 -19.41
C ARG A 337 -2.40 -5.36 -19.08
N VAL A 338 -2.87 -5.23 -17.83
CA VAL A 338 -3.62 -4.04 -17.36
C VAL A 338 -2.76 -2.78 -17.51
N LEU A 339 -1.48 -2.84 -17.16
CA LEU A 339 -0.56 -1.70 -17.28
C LEU A 339 -0.35 -1.28 -18.75
N THR A 340 -0.30 -2.25 -19.66
CA THR A 340 -0.24 -2.00 -21.11
C THR A 340 -1.53 -1.35 -21.60
N GLN A 341 -2.71 -1.84 -21.17
CA GLN A 341 -4.01 -1.23 -21.50
C GLN A 341 -4.09 0.21 -21.01
N ASN A 342 -3.66 0.51 -19.77
CA ASN A 342 -3.63 1.88 -19.23
C ASN A 342 -2.65 2.78 -20.01
N THR A 343 -1.51 2.25 -20.43
CA THR A 343 -0.54 2.99 -21.25
C THR A 343 -1.10 3.31 -22.64
N LEU A 344 -1.90 2.40 -23.23
CA LEU A 344 -2.62 2.61 -24.48
C LEU A 344 -3.77 3.61 -24.33
N LEU A 345 -4.54 3.53 -23.24
CA LEU A 345 -5.64 4.45 -22.90
C LEU A 345 -5.14 5.91 -22.88
N LEU A 346 -3.96 6.17 -22.30
CA LEU A 346 -3.36 7.50 -22.28
C LEU A 346 -2.87 7.97 -23.65
N ARG A 347 -2.42 7.05 -24.52
CA ARG A 347 -2.04 7.38 -25.90
C ARG A 347 -3.27 7.69 -26.77
N GLU A 348 -4.41 7.05 -26.52
CA GLU A 348 -5.70 7.44 -27.11
C GLU A 348 -6.15 8.82 -26.59
N ALA A 349 -5.97 9.10 -25.29
CA ALA A 349 -6.24 10.42 -24.70
C ALA A 349 -5.36 11.52 -25.33
N ASP A 350 -4.04 11.30 -25.48
CA ASP A 350 -3.13 12.20 -26.19
C ASP A 350 -3.54 12.38 -27.67
N SER A 351 -3.90 11.29 -28.36
CA SER A 351 -4.34 11.33 -29.76
C SER A 351 -5.67 12.07 -29.95
N ALA A 352 -6.53 12.06 -28.93
CA ALA A 352 -7.77 12.84 -28.85
C ALA A 352 -7.55 14.30 -28.39
N GLY A 353 -6.32 14.70 -28.07
CA GLY A 353 -5.98 16.05 -27.61
C GLY A 353 -6.37 16.35 -26.17
N ILE A 354 -6.61 15.32 -25.34
CA ILE A 354 -6.99 15.49 -23.94
C ILE A 354 -5.81 16.04 -23.12
N GLN A 355 -6.04 17.17 -22.47
CA GLN A 355 -5.10 17.83 -21.54
C GLN A 355 -5.90 18.27 -20.29
N PRO A 356 -5.26 18.38 -19.11
CA PRO A 356 -5.88 19.03 -17.96
C PRO A 356 -6.19 20.50 -18.29
N SER A 357 -7.23 21.06 -17.65
CA SER A 357 -7.51 22.50 -17.77
C SER A 357 -6.43 23.35 -17.09
N GLU A 358 -6.35 24.63 -17.47
CA GLU A 358 -5.44 25.62 -16.87
C GLU A 358 -5.54 25.65 -15.33
N LEU A 359 -6.76 25.64 -14.78
CA LEU A 359 -7.02 25.63 -13.34
C LEU A 359 -6.52 24.35 -12.64
N GLU A 360 -6.62 23.20 -13.31
CA GLU A 360 -6.11 21.92 -12.79
C GLU A 360 -4.58 21.86 -12.83
N TRP A 361 -3.98 22.36 -13.92
CA TRP A 361 -2.53 22.49 -14.05
C TRP A 361 -1.96 23.41 -12.97
N GLU A 362 -2.47 24.65 -12.84
CA GLU A 362 -2.08 25.55 -11.75
C GLU A 362 -2.32 24.90 -10.38
N GLY A 363 -3.37 24.09 -10.25
CA GLY A 363 -3.68 23.32 -9.04
C GLY A 363 -2.60 22.29 -8.70
N LEU A 364 -2.10 21.56 -9.70
CA LEU A 364 -0.98 20.62 -9.54
C LEU A 364 0.32 21.35 -9.24
N GLU A 365 0.66 22.38 -10.02
CA GLU A 365 1.88 23.19 -9.86
C GLU A 365 1.96 23.81 -8.46
N ARG A 366 0.89 24.46 -7.99
CA ARG A 366 0.83 25.02 -6.62
C ARG A 366 0.96 23.96 -5.54
N ARG A 367 0.33 22.78 -5.70
CA ARG A 367 0.46 21.67 -4.73
C ARG A 367 1.89 21.15 -4.67
N TYR A 368 2.50 20.92 -5.84
CA TYR A 368 3.86 20.42 -5.98
C TYR A 368 4.89 21.38 -5.35
N LEU A 369 4.86 22.66 -5.72
CA LEU A 369 5.75 23.68 -5.18
C LEU A 369 5.57 23.85 -3.66
N ALA A 370 4.34 23.85 -3.14
CA ALA A 370 4.07 23.92 -1.70
C ALA A 370 4.60 22.70 -0.93
N GLN A 371 4.59 21.50 -1.52
CA GLN A 371 5.22 20.33 -0.91
C GLN A 371 6.76 20.42 -0.93
N LEU A 372 7.37 20.93 -2.00
CA LEU A 372 8.82 21.23 -2.04
C LEU A 372 9.22 22.23 -0.95
N ASP A 373 8.45 23.32 -0.79
CA ASP A 373 8.72 24.35 0.23
C ASP A 373 8.53 23.80 1.65
N THR A 374 7.51 22.96 1.87
CA THR A 374 7.31 22.26 3.15
C THR A 374 8.50 21.34 3.47
N LEU A 375 8.94 20.52 2.51
CA LEU A 375 10.06 19.58 2.70
C LEU A 375 11.39 20.32 2.90
N LYS A 376 11.67 21.38 2.12
CA LYS A 376 12.84 22.25 2.34
C LYS A 376 12.81 22.91 3.73
N THR A 377 11.63 23.27 4.24
CA THR A 377 11.49 23.89 5.56
C THR A 377 11.71 22.88 6.68
N GLU A 378 11.07 21.70 6.61
CA GLU A 378 11.25 20.63 7.63
C GLU A 378 12.67 20.07 7.65
N MET A 379 13.39 20.06 6.52
CA MET A 379 14.82 19.69 6.45
C MET A 379 15.78 20.85 6.73
N GLY A 380 15.32 22.07 7.03
CA GLY A 380 16.18 23.26 7.24
C GLY A 380 16.93 23.74 5.98
N LEU A 381 16.61 23.21 4.81
CA LEU A 381 17.18 23.51 3.49
C LEU A 381 16.62 24.81 2.86
N ALA A 382 15.64 25.46 3.47
CA ALA A 382 15.06 26.72 3.00
C ALA A 382 15.92 27.98 3.32
N GLY A 383 17.13 27.81 3.87
CA GLY A 383 18.01 28.90 4.26
C GLY A 383 18.77 29.55 3.10
N SER A 384 19.11 30.83 3.24
CA SER A 384 19.87 31.60 2.24
C SER A 384 21.31 31.10 2.05
N ASP A 385 21.83 30.35 3.02
CA ASP A 385 23.11 29.65 2.95
C ASP A 385 23.19 28.61 1.83
N LEU A 386 22.04 28.14 1.32
CA LEU A 386 21.97 27.24 0.16
C LEU A 386 21.61 27.94 -1.16
N SER A 387 21.08 29.16 -1.14
CA SER A 387 20.75 29.92 -2.36
C SER A 387 21.82 30.94 -2.77
N ASP A 388 22.77 31.29 -1.90
CA ASP A 388 23.86 32.21 -2.23
C ASP A 388 24.84 31.61 -3.26
N THR A 389 24.71 32.03 -4.51
CA THR A 389 25.55 31.59 -5.63
C THR A 389 27.00 32.10 -5.56
N THR A 390 27.33 33.02 -4.66
CA THR A 390 28.73 33.40 -4.38
C THR A 390 29.46 32.33 -3.56
N VAL A 391 28.71 31.50 -2.81
CA VAL A 391 29.27 30.33 -2.11
C VAL A 391 29.43 29.17 -3.10
N ALA A 392 30.65 28.63 -3.15
CA ALA A 392 31.01 27.51 -4.02
C ALA A 392 30.05 26.33 -3.84
N ALA A 393 29.63 25.72 -4.96
CA ALA A 393 28.64 24.65 -4.98
C ALA A 393 29.00 23.50 -4.02
N THR A 394 30.28 23.12 -3.94
CA THR A 394 30.76 22.08 -3.02
C THR A 394 30.51 22.39 -1.56
N GLU A 395 30.57 23.66 -1.13
CA GLU A 395 30.29 24.03 0.25
C GLU A 395 28.79 24.05 0.53
N ARG A 396 27.98 24.55 -0.42
CA ARG A 396 26.51 24.46 -0.32
C ARG A 396 26.02 23.01 -0.29
N GLN A 397 26.64 22.12 -1.07
CA GLN A 397 26.37 20.68 -1.04
C GLN A 397 26.72 20.02 0.31
N LYS A 398 27.83 20.41 0.96
CA LYS A 398 28.16 19.95 2.33
C LYS A 398 27.13 20.45 3.35
N VAL A 399 26.78 21.73 3.29
CA VAL A 399 25.81 22.34 4.22
C VAL A 399 24.43 21.69 4.07
N ALA A 400 24.00 21.38 2.85
CA ALA A 400 22.76 20.64 2.60
C ALA A 400 22.83 19.20 3.13
N GLY A 401 23.97 18.51 2.99
CA GLY A 401 24.19 17.17 3.57
C GLY A 401 24.13 17.17 5.10
N LEU A 402 24.72 18.17 5.76
CA LEU A 402 24.66 18.31 7.23
C LEU A 402 23.22 18.54 7.73
N LYS A 403 22.45 19.39 7.04
CA LYS A 403 21.02 19.62 7.33
C LYS A 403 20.18 18.36 7.10
N MET A 404 20.50 17.58 6.06
CA MET A 404 19.86 16.30 5.76
C MET A 404 20.13 15.25 6.85
N GLU A 405 21.39 15.10 7.30
CA GLU A 405 21.71 14.18 8.41
C GLU A 405 21.06 14.62 9.74
N GLN A 406 20.98 15.93 10.03
CA GLN A 406 20.22 16.44 11.18
C GLN A 406 18.74 16.04 11.09
N TYR A 407 18.11 16.17 9.92
CA TYR A 407 16.73 15.73 9.72
C TYR A 407 16.57 14.22 9.98
N PHE A 408 17.54 13.39 9.56
CA PHE A 408 17.53 11.96 9.89
C PHE A 408 17.71 11.69 11.39
N ASP A 409 18.58 12.40 12.11
CA ASP A 409 18.67 12.31 13.57
C ASP A 409 17.36 12.74 14.27
N GLU A 410 16.65 13.73 13.74
CA GLU A 410 15.36 14.17 14.27
C GLU A 410 14.22 13.19 13.97
N LEU A 411 14.21 12.55 12.79
CA LEU A 411 13.31 11.44 12.47
C LEU A 411 13.53 10.27 13.43
N ILE A 412 14.78 9.84 13.56
CA ILE A 412 15.20 8.67 14.35
C ILE A 412 15.02 8.92 15.85
N GLY A 413 15.20 10.16 16.30
CA GLY A 413 14.89 10.62 17.65
C GLY A 413 13.39 10.81 17.93
N GLY A 414 12.50 10.61 16.95
CA GLY A 414 11.05 10.79 17.10
C GLY A 414 10.59 12.25 17.25
N LYS A 415 11.44 13.21 16.86
CA LYS A 415 11.17 14.65 16.89
C LYS A 415 10.50 15.13 15.59
N ALA A 416 10.92 14.58 14.45
CA ALA A 416 10.35 14.83 13.14
C ALA A 416 9.45 13.66 12.67
N ARG A 417 8.76 13.85 11.53
CA ARG A 417 8.03 12.79 10.82
C ARG A 417 8.48 12.74 9.37
N LEU A 418 8.57 11.53 8.82
CA LEU A 418 9.03 11.31 7.45
C LEU A 418 8.02 11.92 6.46
N ARG A 419 8.48 12.81 5.58
CA ARG A 419 7.66 13.49 4.56
C ARG A 419 8.03 12.97 3.17
N PRO A 420 7.26 12.05 2.57
CA PRO A 420 7.61 11.48 1.27
C PRO A 420 7.82 12.57 0.23
N LEU A 421 8.82 12.37 -0.64
CA LEU A 421 9.09 13.29 -1.74
C LEU A 421 7.84 13.40 -2.65
N PRO A 422 7.57 14.59 -3.22
CA PRO A 422 6.42 14.80 -4.11
C PRO A 422 6.40 13.85 -5.31
N SER A 423 5.32 13.07 -5.44
CA SER A 423 5.02 12.24 -6.61
C SER A 423 6.23 11.45 -7.14
N ALA A 424 6.60 11.60 -8.42
CA ALA A 424 7.70 10.88 -9.05
C ALA A 424 9.09 11.49 -8.81
N LEU A 425 9.22 12.56 -8.00
CA LEU A 425 10.48 13.32 -7.83
C LEU A 425 11.68 12.44 -7.46
N ALA A 426 11.49 11.45 -6.58
CA ALA A 426 12.57 10.52 -6.19
C ALA A 426 13.15 9.77 -7.41
N SER A 427 12.29 9.33 -8.33
CA SER A 427 12.72 8.67 -9.58
C SER A 427 13.44 9.65 -10.50
N LEU A 428 12.87 10.84 -10.67
CA LEU A 428 13.42 11.89 -11.54
C LEU A 428 14.81 12.35 -11.07
N LEU A 429 15.05 12.44 -9.75
CA LEU A 429 16.36 12.74 -9.19
C LEU A 429 17.35 11.57 -9.37
N ARG A 430 16.93 10.31 -9.17
CA ARG A 430 17.74 9.10 -9.47
C ARG A 430 18.07 8.94 -10.97
N GLU A 431 17.28 9.56 -11.85
CA GLU A 431 17.53 9.59 -13.29
C GLU A 431 18.51 10.69 -13.66
N ARG A 432 18.35 11.90 -13.09
CA ARG A 432 19.16 13.10 -13.37
C ARG A 432 20.48 13.20 -12.58
N MET A 433 20.67 12.46 -11.47
CA MET A 433 21.82 12.59 -10.56
C MET A 433 22.51 11.25 -10.23
N PRO A 434 23.83 11.24 -9.94
CA PRO A 434 24.57 10.01 -9.64
C PRO A 434 24.28 9.50 -8.22
N PHE A 435 24.05 8.19 -8.10
CA PHE A 435 23.91 7.49 -6.82
C PHE A 435 24.32 6.01 -6.94
N ARG A 436 24.55 5.34 -5.81
CA ARG A 436 24.81 3.90 -5.70
C ARG A 436 24.26 3.36 -4.38
N ILE A 437 23.74 2.13 -4.38
CA ILE A 437 23.48 1.37 -3.15
C ILE A 437 24.37 0.13 -3.18
N ASN A 438 25.15 -0.06 -2.12
CA ASN A 438 26.17 -1.09 -2.02
C ASN A 438 25.67 -2.27 -1.16
N ALA A 439 25.28 -3.36 -1.81
CA ALA A 439 24.73 -4.54 -1.14
C ALA A 439 25.64 -5.15 -0.06
N ALA A 440 26.97 -5.00 -0.18
CA ALA A 440 27.91 -5.47 0.83
C ALA A 440 27.94 -4.55 2.07
N GLY A 441 27.90 -3.23 1.85
CA GLY A 441 27.78 -2.24 2.92
C GLY A 441 26.45 -2.32 3.67
N VAL A 442 25.33 -2.47 2.95
CA VAL A 442 24.00 -2.69 3.56
C VAL A 442 23.95 -4.02 4.33
N GLY A 443 24.58 -5.08 3.80
CA GLY A 443 24.75 -6.35 4.51
C GLY A 443 25.52 -6.19 5.82
N ARG A 444 26.67 -5.51 5.79
CA ARG A 444 27.49 -5.21 6.98
C ARG A 444 26.74 -4.35 8.00
N ALA A 445 26.02 -3.32 7.57
CA ALA A 445 25.16 -2.51 8.43
C ALA A 445 24.08 -3.36 9.13
N THR A 446 23.46 -4.28 8.39
CA THR A 446 22.46 -5.22 8.92
C THR A 446 23.06 -6.11 10.01
N ASP A 447 24.27 -6.63 9.81
CA ASP A 447 24.95 -7.50 10.78
C ASP A 447 25.45 -6.73 12.01
N MET A 448 25.99 -5.52 11.83
CA MET A 448 26.35 -4.60 12.93
C MET A 448 25.13 -4.26 13.81
N ALA A 449 23.97 -4.01 13.19
CA ALA A 449 22.73 -3.75 13.92
C ALA A 449 22.22 -5.00 14.68
N LYS A 450 22.35 -6.21 14.12
CA LYS A 450 22.03 -7.46 14.85
C LYS A 450 22.92 -7.62 16.09
N GLU A 451 24.23 -7.41 15.93
CA GLU A 451 25.18 -7.49 17.04
C GLU A 451 24.88 -6.48 18.15
N ALA A 452 24.65 -5.21 17.79
CA ALA A 452 24.35 -4.16 18.75
C ALA A 452 23.02 -4.43 19.48
N LYS A 453 21.98 -4.92 18.79
CA LYS A 453 20.75 -5.36 19.44
C LYS A 453 20.98 -6.54 20.39
N ALA A 454 21.73 -7.56 19.98
CA ALA A 454 22.05 -8.70 20.84
C ALA A 454 22.84 -8.28 22.10
N LYS A 455 23.78 -7.33 21.96
CA LYS A 455 24.53 -6.74 23.09
C LYS A 455 23.60 -5.97 24.04
N ALA A 456 22.66 -5.17 23.53
CA ALA A 456 21.68 -4.45 24.33
C ALA A 456 20.67 -5.36 25.05
N ASP A 457 20.11 -6.35 24.34
CA ASP A 457 19.18 -7.34 24.90
C ASP A 457 19.87 -8.18 25.99
N SER A 458 21.16 -8.49 25.82
CA SER A 458 21.98 -9.17 26.85
C SER A 458 22.28 -8.28 28.06
N ALA A 459 22.53 -6.98 27.87
CA ALA A 459 22.80 -6.03 28.95
C ALA A 459 21.56 -5.70 29.79
N GLY A 460 20.35 -5.82 29.23
CA GLY A 460 19.09 -5.79 29.99
C GLY A 460 18.77 -7.11 30.73
N GLY A 461 19.55 -8.17 30.51
CA GLY A 461 19.31 -9.51 31.00
C GLY A 461 19.98 -9.82 32.34
N SER A 462 19.15 -10.03 33.38
CA SER A 462 19.49 -10.62 34.68
C SER A 462 20.50 -9.87 35.58
N SER A 463 19.96 -9.21 36.61
CA SER A 463 20.46 -9.50 37.96
C SER A 463 19.96 -10.90 38.35
N PRO A 464 20.81 -11.82 38.85
CA PRO A 464 20.34 -13.11 39.34
C PRO A 464 19.47 -12.87 40.58
N VAL A 465 18.20 -13.27 40.52
CA VAL A 465 17.32 -13.28 41.70
C VAL A 465 17.82 -14.37 42.65
N GLN A 466 18.71 -13.99 43.56
CA GLN A 466 19.23 -14.83 44.61
C GLN A 466 18.07 -15.19 45.54
N ARG A 467 17.46 -16.36 45.32
CA ARG A 467 16.39 -16.88 46.19
C ARG A 467 16.89 -16.85 47.63
N ALA A 468 16.12 -16.20 48.51
CA ALA A 468 16.43 -16.20 49.93
C ALA A 468 16.61 -17.65 50.42
N PRO A 469 17.62 -17.92 51.28
CA PRO A 469 17.89 -19.28 51.75
C PRO A 469 16.64 -19.82 52.45
N GLY A 470 16.12 -20.94 51.95
CA GLY A 470 14.97 -21.60 52.56
C GLY A 470 15.28 -22.04 53.99
N GLY A 471 14.28 -21.96 54.87
CA GLY A 471 14.41 -22.47 56.23
C GLY A 471 14.76 -23.96 56.26
N PRO A 472 15.36 -24.45 57.36
CA PRO A 472 15.82 -25.83 57.46
C PRO A 472 14.68 -26.84 57.23
N PRO A 473 14.95 -27.98 56.55
CA PRO A 473 13.91 -28.92 56.14
C PRO A 473 13.25 -29.62 57.33
N ILE A 474 11.93 -29.76 57.26
CA ILE A 474 11.15 -30.54 58.23
C ILE A 474 11.46 -32.05 58.02
N PRO A 475 11.89 -32.79 59.05
CA PRO A 475 12.14 -34.23 58.92
C PRO A 475 10.84 -35.01 58.67
N GLY A 476 10.81 -35.86 57.63
CA GLY A 476 9.75 -36.88 57.45
C GLY A 476 9.15 -37.02 56.05
N GLY A 477 9.37 -36.07 55.13
CA GLY A 477 8.85 -36.16 53.76
C GLY A 477 9.68 -37.10 52.86
N GLN A 478 9.04 -38.09 52.24
CA GLN A 478 9.68 -38.92 51.20
C GLN A 478 9.94 -38.09 49.92
N PRO A 479 11.05 -38.33 49.19
CA PRO A 479 11.32 -37.64 47.93
C PRO A 479 10.37 -38.13 46.82
N ALA A 480 9.76 -37.20 46.10
CA ALA A 480 8.98 -37.51 44.90
C ALA A 480 9.89 -38.00 43.76
N GLY A 481 9.45 -39.04 43.05
CA GLY A 481 10.18 -39.61 41.92
C GLY A 481 10.22 -38.69 40.69
N PRO A 482 11.12 -38.96 39.72
CA PRO A 482 11.23 -38.17 38.50
C PRO A 482 9.96 -38.28 37.63
N PRO A 483 9.58 -37.22 36.89
CA PRO A 483 8.38 -37.23 36.05
C PRO A 483 8.51 -38.20 34.88
N ALA A 484 7.43 -38.93 34.60
CA ALA A 484 7.39 -39.93 33.53
C ALA A 484 7.39 -39.30 32.12
N GLN A 485 7.97 -40.01 31.15
CA GLN A 485 7.89 -39.66 29.74
C GLN A 485 6.48 -39.92 29.19
N ALA A 486 5.90 -38.97 28.48
CA ALA A 486 4.58 -39.13 27.87
C ALA A 486 4.66 -39.97 26.58
N ALA A 487 3.78 -40.97 26.47
CA ALA A 487 3.65 -41.82 25.29
C ALA A 487 2.86 -41.12 24.15
N PRO A 488 3.06 -41.51 22.87
CA PRO A 488 2.31 -40.95 21.75
C PRO A 488 0.82 -41.33 21.79
N GLN A 489 -0.06 -40.41 21.36
CA GLN A 489 -1.49 -40.67 21.22
C GLN A 489 -1.85 -41.25 19.83
N PRO A 490 -2.97 -42.00 19.72
CA PRO A 490 -3.27 -42.82 18.54
C PRO A 490 -4.01 -42.08 17.41
N THR A 491 -4.12 -42.74 16.27
CA THR A 491 -4.74 -42.26 15.03
C THR A 491 -6.22 -42.65 14.87
N GLY A 492 -7.04 -41.74 14.34
CA GLY A 492 -8.35 -42.04 13.74
C GLY A 492 -9.57 -41.84 14.66
N PRO A 493 -10.81 -42.03 14.14
CA PRO A 493 -11.15 -42.51 12.80
C PRO A 493 -11.48 -41.37 11.80
N ALA A 494 -11.79 -41.75 10.57
CA ALA A 494 -12.45 -40.91 9.58
C ALA A 494 -13.90 -41.37 9.40
N ASP A 495 -14.80 -40.45 9.06
CA ASP A 495 -16.12 -40.73 8.49
C ASP A 495 -16.48 -39.58 7.53
N GLY A 496 -17.30 -39.86 6.50
CA GLY A 496 -17.54 -38.89 5.42
C GLY A 496 -18.90 -38.99 4.74
N ALA A 497 -19.59 -37.85 4.69
CA ALA A 497 -20.71 -37.54 3.81
C ALA A 497 -20.80 -35.99 3.68
N GLY A 498 -21.25 -35.39 2.57
CA GLY A 498 -21.65 -35.96 1.28
C GLY A 498 -22.97 -35.37 0.79
N LEU A 499 -22.91 -34.64 -0.35
CA LEU A 499 -24.05 -34.01 -1.06
C LEU A 499 -24.65 -32.78 -0.31
N GLN A 500 -25.13 -31.72 -0.97
CA GLN A 500 -25.22 -31.39 -2.41
C GLN A 500 -24.54 -30.05 -2.70
#